data_AF-A0A1V9G0Y5-F1
#
_entry.id   AF-A0A1V9G0Y5-F1
#
_cell.length_a   1.000
_cell.length_b   1.000
_cell.length_c   1.000
_cell.angle_alpha   90.00
_cell.angle_beta   90.00
_cell.angle_gamma   90.00
#
_symmetry.space_group_name_H-M   'P 1'
#
loop_
_entity.id
_entity.type
_entity.pdbx_description
1 polymer ?
#
loop_
_entity_poly.entity_id
_entity_poly.type
_entity_poly.pdbx_seq_one_letter_code
_entity_poly.pdbx_strand_id
1 'polypeptide(L)'
;MKKITLLMAVTVLIAVLLVFCNQPAKEDAAVLINSENISHDSLVKRGKYLVEIMGCHDCHSPKKMGPQGPYPDPDRLLSGQPADMPIAKFDTGTAKNWVLFNGMLTSAVGPWGISFSANITSDSTGIGGWTEKQFFKAIREGKYKGLDNSRPLLPPMPWPGIAKASDDDLKAVFAYLKSTKPVKNVVPQPVFNKE
;
A
#
# COMPACT_ATOMS: atom_id res chain seq x y z
N MET A 1 54.04 -4.22 48.55
CA MET A 1 52.81 -4.98 48.25
C MET A 1 51.89 -4.25 47.26
N LYS A 2 51.43 -3.02 47.51
CA LYS A 2 50.51 -2.28 46.61
C LYS A 2 50.96 -2.10 45.14
N LYS A 3 52.28 -1.93 44.88
CA LYS A 3 52.81 -1.81 43.50
C LYS A 3 52.78 -3.12 42.70
N ILE A 4 52.88 -4.26 43.38
CA ILE A 4 52.83 -5.60 42.76
C ILE A 4 51.37 -5.94 42.40
N THR A 5 50.42 -5.56 43.27
CA THR A 5 48.98 -5.72 43.02
C THR A 5 48.49 -4.86 41.86
N LEU A 6 49.01 -3.63 41.71
CA LEU A 6 48.68 -2.75 40.58
C LEU A 6 49.26 -3.28 39.25
N LEU A 7 50.48 -3.83 39.27
CA LEU A 7 51.11 -4.39 38.07
C LEU A 7 50.39 -5.66 37.58
N MET A 8 49.92 -6.51 38.50
CA MET A 8 49.08 -7.68 38.18
C MET A 8 47.70 -7.26 37.65
N ALA A 9 47.07 -6.23 38.22
CA ALA A 9 45.77 -5.75 37.74
C ALA A 9 45.87 -5.18 36.31
N VAL A 10 46.95 -4.45 36.00
CA VAL A 10 47.18 -3.88 34.66
C VAL A 10 47.50 -4.97 33.64
N THR A 11 48.27 -6.00 34.00
CA THR A 11 48.55 -7.13 33.10
C THR A 11 47.33 -8.00 32.83
N VAL A 12 46.48 -8.23 33.84
CA VAL A 12 45.19 -8.92 33.65
C VAL A 12 44.26 -8.10 32.76
N LEU A 13 44.18 -6.77 32.94
CA LEU A 13 43.34 -5.91 32.12
C LEU A 13 43.80 -5.86 30.66
N ILE A 14 45.12 -5.80 30.42
CA ILE A 14 45.70 -5.85 29.07
C ILE A 14 45.47 -7.23 28.42
N ALA A 15 45.61 -8.33 29.17
CA ALA A 15 45.32 -9.66 28.66
C ALA A 15 43.83 -9.83 28.29
N VAL A 16 42.91 -9.29 29.09
CA VAL A 16 41.46 -9.31 28.78
C VAL A 16 41.15 -8.46 27.55
N LEU A 17 41.75 -7.28 27.40
CA LEU A 17 41.57 -6.43 26.22
C LEU A 17 42.11 -7.09 24.94
N LEU A 18 43.23 -7.80 25.01
CA LEU A 18 43.78 -8.53 23.86
C LEU A 18 42.93 -9.75 23.47
N VAL A 19 42.25 -10.40 24.44
CA VAL A 19 41.30 -11.50 24.15
C VAL A 19 40.00 -10.98 23.53
N PHE A 20 39.51 -9.80 23.94
CA PHE A 20 38.30 -9.19 23.36
C PHE A 20 38.52 -8.62 21.95
N CYS A 21 39.72 -8.15 21.61
CA CYS A 21 40.02 -7.65 20.26
C CYS A 21 40.38 -8.73 19.24
N ASN A 22 40.63 -9.97 19.68
CA ASN A 22 41.07 -11.07 18.80
C ASN A 22 40.05 -12.22 18.72
N GLN A 23 38.79 -11.96 19.06
CA GLN A 23 37.73 -12.85 18.59
C GLN A 23 37.68 -12.71 17.07
N PRO A 24 37.83 -13.80 16.29
CA PRO A 24 37.47 -13.73 14.88
C PRO A 24 36.05 -13.19 14.86
N ALA A 25 35.80 -12.15 14.05
CA ALA A 25 34.44 -11.71 13.78
C ALA A 25 33.65 -12.99 13.55
N LYS A 26 32.66 -13.26 14.40
CA LYS A 26 31.71 -14.32 14.13
C LYS A 26 31.18 -13.90 12.79
N GLU A 27 31.61 -14.60 11.75
CA GLU A 27 31.02 -14.49 10.44
C GLU A 27 29.58 -14.83 10.76
N ASP A 28 28.74 -13.80 10.90
CA ASP A 28 27.30 -13.93 10.95
C ASP A 28 27.06 -14.63 9.64
N ALA A 29 27.00 -15.96 9.71
CA ALA A 29 26.86 -16.83 8.57
C ALA A 29 25.73 -16.18 7.82
N ALA A 30 26.08 -15.57 6.67
CA ALA A 30 25.15 -14.76 5.92
C ALA A 30 23.90 -15.61 5.88
N VAL A 31 22.83 -15.15 6.54
CA VAL A 31 21.58 -15.87 6.48
C VAL A 31 21.25 -15.75 5.02
N LEU A 32 21.61 -16.78 4.28
CA LEU A 32 21.21 -16.99 2.91
C LEU A 32 19.72 -17.16 3.07
N ILE A 33 19.00 -16.03 3.04
CA ILE A 33 17.57 -16.02 2.82
C ILE A 33 17.47 -16.66 1.46
N ASN A 34 17.22 -17.97 1.45
CA ASN A 34 16.86 -18.68 0.24
C ASN A 34 15.61 -17.94 -0.25
N SER A 35 15.79 -17.15 -1.30
CA SER A 35 14.76 -16.40 -2.01
C SER A 35 13.67 -17.31 -2.58
N GLU A 36 13.85 -18.62 -2.48
CA GLU A 36 12.96 -19.64 -3.04
C GLU A 36 11.69 -19.91 -2.23
N ASN A 37 11.50 -19.43 -1.00
CA ASN A 37 10.24 -19.68 -0.28
C ASN A 37 9.87 -18.59 0.75
N ILE A 38 9.62 -17.36 0.29
CA ILE A 38 8.66 -16.51 1.00
C ILE A 38 7.32 -17.25 0.94
N SER A 39 6.89 -17.85 2.05
CA SER A 39 5.60 -18.56 2.08
C SER A 39 4.49 -17.62 1.63
N HIS A 40 3.50 -18.13 0.89
CA HIS A 40 2.36 -17.32 0.42
C HIS A 40 1.75 -16.48 1.56
N ASP A 41 1.62 -17.07 2.75
CA ASP A 41 1.14 -16.39 3.96
C ASP A 41 2.02 -15.21 4.39
N SER A 42 3.34 -15.34 4.31
CA SER A 42 4.26 -14.24 4.63
C SER A 42 4.19 -13.12 3.58
N LEU A 43 4.01 -13.46 2.31
CA LEU A 43 3.78 -12.51 1.23
C LEU A 43 2.46 -11.74 1.43
N VAL A 44 1.37 -12.45 1.77
CA VAL A 44 0.06 -11.85 2.06
C VAL A 44 0.14 -10.96 3.30
N LYS A 45 0.84 -11.37 4.36
CA LYS A 45 1.05 -10.53 5.57
C LYS A 45 1.82 -9.26 5.24
N ARG A 46 2.90 -9.35 4.44
CA ARG A 46 3.65 -8.19 3.94
C ARG A 46 2.76 -7.27 3.12
N GLY A 47 1.96 -7.83 2.22
CA GLY A 47 1.02 -7.08 1.40
C GLY A 47 -0.03 -6.34 2.21
N LYS A 48 -0.57 -6.97 3.25
CA LYS A 48 -1.52 -6.34 4.18
C LYS A 48 -0.90 -5.10 4.83
N TYR A 49 0.30 -5.27 5.40
CA TYR A 49 1.05 -4.16 6.00
C TYR A 49 1.25 -3.02 5.00
N LEU A 50 1.69 -3.33 3.77
CA LEU A 50 1.91 -2.33 2.73
C LEU A 50 0.63 -1.61 2.32
N VAL A 51 -0.48 -2.32 2.13
CA VAL A 51 -1.78 -1.70 1.80
C VAL A 51 -2.28 -0.77 2.91
N GLU A 52 -1.94 -1.07 4.16
CA GLU A 52 -2.23 -0.22 5.30
C GLU A 52 -1.36 1.05 5.29
N ILE A 53 -0.04 0.91 5.24
CA ILE A 53 0.87 2.07 5.32
C ILE A 53 0.91 2.92 4.04
N MET A 54 0.57 2.35 2.89
CA MET A 54 0.42 3.09 1.63
C MET A 54 -0.95 3.78 1.51
N GLY A 55 -1.84 3.60 2.50
CA GLY A 55 -3.13 4.29 2.56
C GLY A 55 -4.12 3.86 1.49
N CYS A 56 -4.03 2.64 0.94
CA CYS A 56 -4.95 2.26 -0.15
C CYS A 56 -6.41 2.27 0.31
N HIS A 57 -6.66 1.93 1.59
CA HIS A 57 -7.99 1.92 2.20
C HIS A 57 -8.58 3.32 2.45
N ASP A 58 -7.78 4.38 2.36
CA ASP A 58 -8.24 5.76 2.58
C ASP A 58 -9.20 6.19 1.48
N CYS A 59 -8.91 5.81 0.23
CA CYS A 59 -9.78 6.08 -0.90
C CYS A 59 -10.58 4.84 -1.34
N HIS A 60 -10.03 3.62 -1.19
CA HIS A 60 -10.69 2.41 -1.70
C HIS A 60 -11.65 1.76 -0.70
N SER A 61 -11.89 2.32 0.49
CA SER A 61 -12.91 1.81 1.40
C SER A 61 -13.98 2.87 1.65
N PRO A 62 -15.28 2.54 1.49
CA PRO A 62 -16.36 3.36 2.04
C PRO A 62 -16.12 3.64 3.52
N LYS A 63 -16.65 4.76 4.02
CA LYS A 63 -16.47 5.17 5.40
C LYS A 63 -17.78 5.11 6.17
N LYS A 64 -17.70 4.71 7.44
CA LYS A 64 -18.74 4.90 8.44
C LYS A 64 -18.34 6.10 9.31
N MET A 65 -19.31 6.87 9.79
CA MET A 65 -19.06 7.97 10.73
C MET A 65 -19.02 7.43 12.15
N GLY A 66 -17.93 7.71 12.87
CA GLY A 66 -17.77 7.40 14.29
C GLY A 66 -17.47 8.65 15.12
N PRO A 67 -17.33 8.49 16.45
CA PRO A 67 -17.04 9.61 17.36
C PRO A 67 -15.73 10.36 17.06
N GLN A 68 -14.77 9.71 16.41
CA GLN A 68 -13.47 10.28 16.02
C GLN A 68 -13.41 10.68 14.54
N GLY A 69 -14.56 10.70 13.85
CA GLY A 69 -14.65 11.00 12.41
C GLY A 69 -14.85 9.76 11.54
N PRO A 70 -14.64 9.89 10.22
CA PRO A 70 -14.85 8.79 9.28
C PRO A 70 -13.80 7.70 9.45
N TYR A 71 -14.24 6.44 9.51
CA TYR A 71 -13.36 5.27 9.54
C TYR A 71 -13.78 4.25 8.47
N PRO A 72 -12.85 3.42 7.94
CA PRO A 72 -13.17 2.40 6.95
C PRO A 72 -14.29 1.46 7.39
N ASP A 73 -15.26 1.23 6.51
CA ASP A 73 -16.32 0.25 6.74
C ASP A 73 -15.73 -1.17 6.67
N PRO A 74 -15.69 -1.93 7.78
CA PRO A 74 -15.12 -3.28 7.82
C PRO A 74 -15.84 -4.26 6.88
N ASP A 75 -17.12 -4.04 6.59
CA ASP A 75 -17.92 -4.91 5.74
C ASP A 75 -17.67 -4.67 4.25
N ARG A 76 -17.10 -3.51 3.92
CA ARG A 76 -16.88 -3.01 2.56
C ARG A 76 -15.44 -2.57 2.31
N LEU A 77 -14.48 -3.05 3.11
CA LEU A 77 -13.06 -2.71 2.96
C LEU A 77 -12.60 -2.93 1.51
N LEU A 78 -11.88 -1.94 0.97
CA LEU A 78 -11.24 -1.99 -0.35
C LEU A 78 -12.22 -2.12 -1.54
N SER A 79 -13.52 -1.96 -1.31
CA SER A 79 -14.56 -2.11 -2.35
C SER A 79 -14.79 -0.88 -3.23
N GLY A 80 -14.13 0.24 -2.95
CA GLY A 80 -14.20 1.48 -3.73
C GLY A 80 -15.44 2.33 -3.45
N GLN A 81 -15.81 3.19 -4.40
CA GLN A 81 -17.06 3.96 -4.34
C GLN A 81 -18.27 3.02 -4.33
N PRO A 82 -19.18 3.14 -3.36
CA PRO A 82 -20.43 2.39 -3.36
C PRO A 82 -21.24 2.61 -4.65
N ALA A 83 -21.58 1.51 -5.34
CA ALA A 83 -22.38 1.56 -6.58
C ALA A 83 -23.80 2.09 -6.36
N ASP A 84 -24.31 1.93 -5.13
CA ASP A 84 -25.61 2.35 -4.66
C ASP A 84 -25.65 3.82 -4.19
N MET A 85 -24.50 4.49 -4.10
CA MET A 85 -24.47 5.90 -3.72
C MET A 85 -24.83 6.78 -4.92
N PRO A 86 -25.83 7.66 -4.81
CA PRO A 86 -26.15 8.63 -5.85
C PRO A 86 -24.95 9.52 -6.18
N ILE A 87 -24.70 9.72 -7.47
CA ILE A 87 -23.73 10.71 -7.93
C ILE A 87 -24.36 12.09 -7.73
N ALA A 88 -23.92 12.81 -6.70
CA ALA A 88 -24.39 14.15 -6.44
C ALA A 88 -24.09 15.06 -7.65
N LYS A 89 -25.02 15.97 -7.96
CA LYS A 89 -24.72 17.07 -8.88
C LYS A 89 -23.78 18.03 -8.15
N PHE A 90 -22.66 18.36 -8.76
CA PHE A 90 -21.69 19.32 -8.25
C PHE A 90 -21.46 20.38 -9.33
N ASP A 91 -21.30 21.62 -8.89
CA ASP A 91 -20.85 22.70 -9.76
C ASP A 91 -19.33 22.58 -9.90
N THR A 92 -18.85 22.35 -11.13
CA THR A 92 -17.42 22.34 -11.45
C THR A 92 -16.77 23.69 -11.12
N GLY A 93 -17.55 24.78 -11.10
CA GLY A 93 -17.13 26.10 -10.63
C GLY A 93 -16.61 26.12 -9.19
N THR A 94 -17.21 25.31 -8.31
CA THR A 94 -16.79 25.19 -6.90
C THR A 94 -15.45 24.46 -6.75
N ALA A 95 -15.08 23.62 -7.72
CA ALA A 95 -13.83 22.88 -7.75
C ALA A 95 -12.70 23.56 -8.56
N LYS A 96 -12.86 24.84 -8.94
CA LYS A 96 -11.84 25.57 -9.73
C LYS A 96 -10.47 25.61 -9.05
N ASN A 97 -10.47 25.78 -7.73
CA ASN A 97 -9.25 25.89 -6.92
C ASN A 97 -9.10 24.77 -5.88
N TRP A 98 -10.03 23.82 -5.85
CA TRP A 98 -10.14 22.82 -4.80
C TRP A 98 -10.49 21.46 -5.39
N VAL A 99 -9.92 20.40 -4.80
CA VAL A 99 -10.39 19.05 -5.03
C VAL A 99 -11.41 18.73 -3.95
N LEU A 100 -12.64 18.40 -4.34
CA LEU A 100 -13.71 18.06 -3.40
C LEU A 100 -13.83 16.54 -3.31
N PHE A 101 -13.75 16.02 -2.09
CA PHE A 101 -14.04 14.62 -1.81
C PHE A 101 -15.48 14.48 -1.31
N ASN A 102 -16.14 13.35 -1.62
CA ASN A 102 -17.35 13.01 -0.90
C ASN A 102 -17.04 12.66 0.57
N GLY A 103 -18.07 12.58 1.41
CA GLY A 103 -17.92 12.24 2.83
C GLY A 103 -17.30 10.86 3.12
N MET A 104 -17.16 10.00 2.10
CA MET A 104 -16.50 8.70 2.22
C MET A 104 -15.07 8.66 1.65
N LEU A 105 -14.58 9.77 1.09
CA LEU A 105 -13.29 9.86 0.41
C LEU A 105 -13.12 8.90 -0.79
N THR A 106 -14.23 8.36 -1.31
CA THR A 106 -14.25 7.36 -2.40
C THR A 106 -14.55 7.99 -3.77
N SER A 107 -14.95 9.26 -3.81
CA SER A 107 -15.08 10.02 -5.06
C SER A 107 -14.45 11.40 -4.93
N ALA A 108 -13.82 11.88 -5.99
CA ALA A 108 -13.21 13.21 -6.03
C ALA A 108 -13.68 13.99 -7.25
N VAL A 109 -13.90 15.29 -7.04
CA VAL A 109 -14.27 16.27 -8.06
C VAL A 109 -13.12 17.26 -8.21
N GLY A 110 -12.74 17.51 -9.46
CA GLY A 110 -11.76 18.53 -9.81
C GLY A 110 -11.95 19.02 -11.25
N PRO A 111 -10.98 19.77 -11.81
CA PRO A 111 -11.03 20.25 -13.19
C PRO A 111 -11.20 19.13 -14.24
N TRP A 112 -10.83 17.89 -13.92
CA TRP A 112 -11.02 16.71 -14.78
C TRP A 112 -12.45 16.13 -14.76
N GLY A 113 -13.34 16.63 -13.91
CA GLY A 113 -14.66 16.05 -13.64
C GLY A 113 -14.67 15.20 -12.36
N ILE A 114 -15.41 14.09 -12.36
CA ILE A 114 -15.52 13.15 -11.22
C ILE A 114 -14.71 11.89 -11.48
N SER A 115 -13.90 11.51 -10.50
CA SER A 115 -13.29 10.19 -10.39
C SER A 115 -13.88 9.41 -9.22
N PHE A 116 -13.88 8.09 -9.36
CA PHE A 116 -14.35 7.14 -8.36
C PHE A 116 -13.25 6.13 -8.06
N SER A 117 -13.02 5.85 -6.77
CA SER A 117 -12.08 4.80 -6.36
C SER A 117 -12.64 3.44 -6.76
N ALA A 118 -11.76 2.59 -7.32
CA ALA A 118 -12.16 1.29 -7.83
C ALA A 118 -12.39 0.27 -6.71
N ASN A 119 -13.17 -0.76 -7.00
CA ASN A 119 -13.15 -1.99 -6.21
C ASN A 119 -11.80 -2.70 -6.44
N ILE A 120 -11.02 -2.88 -5.38
CA ILE A 120 -9.73 -3.59 -5.43
C ILE A 120 -9.73 -4.88 -4.58
N THR A 121 -10.92 -5.37 -4.22
CA THR A 121 -11.08 -6.69 -3.60
C THR A 121 -10.86 -7.83 -4.60
N SER A 122 -10.79 -9.05 -4.09
CA SER A 122 -10.69 -10.30 -4.86
C SER A 122 -11.97 -10.66 -5.64
N ASP A 123 -13.04 -9.87 -5.55
CA ASP A 123 -14.27 -10.08 -6.31
C ASP A 123 -14.04 -9.86 -7.82
N SER A 124 -14.88 -10.48 -8.66
CA SER A 124 -14.82 -10.33 -10.12
C SER A 124 -15.13 -8.92 -10.61
N THR A 125 -15.88 -8.14 -9.83
CA THR A 125 -16.09 -6.69 -10.06
C THR A 125 -14.92 -5.82 -9.61
N GLY A 126 -13.97 -6.39 -8.86
CA GLY A 126 -12.69 -5.79 -8.47
C GLY A 126 -11.51 -6.35 -9.27
N ILE A 127 -10.46 -6.80 -8.55
CA ILE A 127 -9.25 -7.38 -9.17
C ILE A 127 -9.26 -8.92 -9.23
N GLY A 128 -10.38 -9.56 -8.91
CA GLY A 128 -10.51 -11.01 -8.89
C GLY A 128 -10.09 -11.70 -10.19
N GLY A 129 -10.38 -11.09 -11.34
CA GLY A 129 -9.96 -11.58 -12.65
C GLY A 129 -8.63 -11.04 -13.16
N TRP A 130 -7.96 -10.14 -12.43
CA TRP A 130 -6.73 -9.51 -12.91
C TRP A 130 -5.54 -10.46 -12.77
N THR A 131 -4.65 -10.40 -13.76
CA THR A 131 -3.31 -10.97 -13.70
C THR A 131 -2.35 -10.03 -12.98
N GLU A 132 -1.25 -10.57 -12.44
CA GLU A 132 -0.20 -9.76 -11.83
C GLU A 132 0.36 -8.74 -12.83
N LYS A 133 0.59 -9.16 -14.09
CA LYS A 133 1.05 -8.26 -15.16
C LYS A 133 0.12 -7.06 -15.36
N GLN A 134 -1.19 -7.26 -15.32
CA GLN A 134 -2.15 -6.15 -15.41
C GLN A 134 -2.08 -5.24 -14.18
N PHE A 135 -1.95 -5.80 -12.98
CA PHE A 135 -1.78 -5.01 -11.77
C PHE A 135 -0.51 -4.15 -11.83
N PHE A 136 0.62 -4.75 -12.20
CA PHE A 136 1.90 -4.07 -12.36
C PHE A 136 1.80 -2.94 -13.38
N LYS A 137 1.24 -3.21 -14.55
CA LYS A 137 1.03 -2.20 -15.59
C LYS A 137 0.13 -1.07 -15.11
N ALA A 138 -0.94 -1.38 -14.37
CA ALA A 138 -1.83 -0.36 -13.83
C ALA A 138 -1.09 0.59 -12.87
N ILE A 139 -0.26 0.06 -11.98
CA ILE A 139 0.46 0.84 -10.97
C ILE A 139 1.69 1.54 -11.56
N ARG A 140 2.51 0.86 -12.35
CA ARG A 140 3.77 1.39 -12.90
C ARG A 140 3.53 2.44 -13.99
N GLU A 141 2.52 2.22 -14.83
CA GLU A 141 2.25 3.08 -16.00
C GLU A 141 0.97 3.92 -15.85
N GLY A 142 0.27 3.79 -14.73
CA GLY A 142 -0.98 4.52 -14.50
C GLY A 142 -2.09 4.14 -15.49
N LYS A 143 -2.14 2.89 -15.99
CA LYS A 143 -3.13 2.45 -16.99
C LYS A 143 -4.36 1.84 -16.34
N TYR A 144 -5.56 2.28 -16.72
CA TYR A 144 -6.80 1.70 -16.22
C TYR A 144 -6.87 0.19 -16.54
N LYS A 145 -7.02 -0.63 -15.48
CA LYS A 145 -7.02 -2.10 -15.55
C LYS A 145 -5.74 -2.73 -16.12
N GLY A 146 -4.66 -1.95 -16.26
CA GLY A 146 -3.44 -2.42 -16.91
C GLY A 146 -3.63 -2.79 -18.38
N LEU A 147 -4.63 -2.20 -19.05
CA LEU A 147 -4.93 -2.47 -20.45
C LEU A 147 -4.23 -1.47 -21.37
N ASP A 148 -3.79 -1.95 -22.53
CA ASP A 148 -3.32 -1.08 -23.60
C ASP A 148 -4.48 -0.25 -24.16
N ASN A 149 -4.17 0.98 -24.59
CA ASN A 149 -5.15 1.94 -25.11
C ASN A 149 -6.31 2.28 -24.15
N SER A 150 -6.10 2.13 -22.84
CA SER A 150 -7.04 2.60 -21.82
C SER A 150 -6.78 4.06 -21.44
N ARG A 151 -7.78 4.70 -20.81
CA ARG A 151 -7.56 5.94 -20.06
C ARG A 151 -6.51 5.77 -18.94
N PRO A 152 -5.89 6.85 -18.46
CA PRO A 152 -5.08 6.79 -17.25
C PRO A 152 -5.91 6.49 -15.99
N LEU A 153 -5.24 6.07 -14.92
CA LEU A 153 -5.76 6.15 -13.55
C LEU A 153 -6.00 7.63 -13.23
N LEU A 154 -7.19 7.94 -12.72
CA LEU A 154 -7.62 9.32 -12.54
C LEU A 154 -7.17 9.86 -11.17
N PRO A 155 -6.94 11.18 -11.06
CA PRO A 155 -6.68 11.80 -9.78
C PRO A 155 -7.81 11.53 -8.77
N PRO A 156 -7.54 11.47 -7.47
CA PRO A 156 -6.25 11.74 -6.82
C PRO A 156 -5.42 10.46 -6.58
N MET A 157 -5.67 9.37 -7.31
CA MET A 157 -4.96 8.10 -7.12
C MET A 157 -3.44 8.32 -7.16
N PRO A 158 -2.68 8.05 -6.08
CA PRO A 158 -1.26 8.39 -5.99
C PRO A 158 -0.35 7.36 -6.67
N TRP A 159 -0.77 6.85 -7.83
CA TRP A 159 -0.02 5.84 -8.58
C TRP A 159 1.42 6.23 -8.89
N PRO A 160 1.81 7.52 -9.18
CA PRO A 160 3.21 7.84 -9.45
C PRO A 160 4.13 7.64 -8.23
N GLY A 161 3.58 7.77 -7.02
CA GLY A 161 4.29 7.46 -5.78
C GLY A 161 4.41 5.96 -5.56
N ILE A 162 3.28 5.24 -5.69
CA ILE A 162 3.23 3.78 -5.53
C ILE A 162 4.08 3.06 -6.59
N ALA A 163 4.19 3.64 -7.80
CA ALA A 163 5.04 3.17 -8.90
C ALA A 163 6.54 3.17 -8.57
N LYS A 164 6.96 3.63 -7.38
CA LYS A 164 8.35 3.58 -6.89
C LYS A 164 8.60 2.42 -5.93
N ALA A 165 7.55 1.72 -5.47
CA ALA A 165 7.71 0.54 -4.63
C ALA A 165 8.57 -0.53 -5.34
N SER A 166 9.27 -1.38 -4.58
CA SER A 166 9.99 -2.50 -5.17
C SER A 166 9.01 -3.48 -5.83
N ASP A 167 9.49 -4.30 -6.78
CA ASP A 167 8.66 -5.34 -7.38
C ASP A 167 8.16 -6.33 -6.32
N ASP A 168 8.97 -6.65 -5.32
CA ASP A 168 8.57 -7.56 -4.24
C ASP A 168 7.48 -6.97 -3.35
N ASP A 169 7.53 -5.66 -3.07
CA ASP A 169 6.46 -4.98 -2.36
C ASP A 169 5.16 -4.95 -3.19
N LEU A 170 5.23 -4.70 -4.50
CA LEU A 170 4.06 -4.73 -5.38
C LEU A 170 3.47 -6.15 -5.53
N LYS A 171 4.31 -7.18 -5.61
CA LYS A 171 3.87 -8.59 -5.57
C LYS A 171 3.14 -8.89 -4.26
N ALA A 172 3.70 -8.43 -3.14
CA ALA A 172 3.08 -8.60 -1.82
C ALA A 172 1.72 -7.91 -1.76
N VAL A 173 1.63 -6.64 -2.19
CA VAL A 173 0.37 -5.90 -2.29
C VAL A 173 -0.64 -6.66 -3.14
N PHE A 174 -0.26 -7.11 -4.33
CA PHE A 174 -1.14 -7.87 -5.21
C PHE A 174 -1.62 -9.16 -4.54
N ALA A 175 -0.72 -9.96 -3.95
CA ALA A 175 -1.06 -11.19 -3.24
C ALA A 175 -2.08 -10.94 -2.12
N TYR A 176 -1.89 -9.89 -1.32
CA TYR A 176 -2.84 -9.52 -0.29
C TYR A 176 -4.21 -9.14 -0.88
N LEU A 177 -4.24 -8.25 -1.88
CA LEU A 177 -5.50 -7.83 -2.51
C LEU A 177 -6.26 -9.03 -3.10
N LYS A 178 -5.56 -10.00 -3.69
CA LYS A 178 -6.13 -11.26 -4.20
C LYS A 178 -6.65 -12.19 -3.10
N SER A 179 -6.17 -12.05 -1.87
CA SER A 179 -6.63 -12.82 -0.70
C SER A 179 -7.78 -12.18 0.10
N THR A 180 -8.16 -10.94 -0.24
CA THR A 180 -9.21 -10.20 0.49
C THR A 180 -10.56 -10.90 0.44
N LYS A 181 -11.45 -10.60 1.40
CA LYS A 181 -12.87 -10.97 1.31
C LYS A 181 -13.46 -10.32 0.05
N PRO A 182 -14.07 -11.09 -0.87
CA PRO A 182 -14.66 -10.52 -2.08
C PRO A 182 -15.89 -9.68 -1.72
N VAL A 183 -15.95 -8.47 -2.27
CA VAL A 183 -17.12 -7.58 -2.17
C VAL A 183 -17.58 -7.23 -3.57
N LYS A 184 -18.77 -7.69 -3.95
CA LYS A 184 -19.39 -7.34 -5.24
C LYS A 184 -19.78 -5.87 -5.25
N ASN A 185 -19.10 -5.06 -6.05
CA ASN A 185 -19.37 -3.64 -6.19
C ASN A 185 -18.92 -3.13 -7.58
N VAL A 186 -19.89 -2.82 -8.44
CA VAL A 186 -19.62 -2.28 -9.78
C VAL A 186 -19.54 -0.75 -9.67
N VAL A 187 -18.33 -0.25 -9.46
CA VAL A 187 -18.07 1.19 -9.34
C VAL A 187 -18.54 1.95 -10.59
N PRO A 188 -19.21 3.12 -10.45
CA PRO A 188 -19.62 3.95 -11.59
C PRO A 188 -18.45 4.37 -12.48
N GLN A 189 -18.75 4.63 -13.76
CA GLN A 189 -17.76 5.22 -14.66
C GLN A 189 -17.49 6.69 -14.28
N PRO A 190 -16.25 7.18 -14.46
CA PRO A 190 -15.94 8.59 -14.21
C PRO A 190 -16.77 9.49 -15.12
N VAL A 191 -17.08 10.68 -14.62
CA VAL A 191 -17.79 11.71 -15.38
C VAL A 191 -16.78 12.76 -15.77
N PHE A 192 -16.46 12.85 -17.06
CA PHE A 192 -15.54 13.88 -17.55
C PHE A 192 -16.26 15.21 -17.72
N ASN A 193 -15.58 16.30 -17.38
CA ASN A 193 -16.05 17.63 -17.74
C ASN A 193 -16.01 17.73 -19.27
N LYS A 194 -17.15 18.00 -19.90
CA LYS A 194 -17.19 18.38 -21.32
C LYS A 194 -16.93 19.88 -21.33
N GLU A 195 -15.75 20.28 -21.78
CA GLU A 195 -15.49 21.68 -22.11
C GLU A 195 -16.51 22.20 -23.13
#